data_AF-A0A950QKU9-F1
#
_entry.id   AF-A0A950QKU9-F1
#
_cell.length_a   1.000
_cell.length_b   1.000
_cell.length_c   1.000
_cell.angle_alpha   90.00
_cell.angle_beta   90.00
_cell.angle_gamma   90.00
#
_symmetry.space_group_name_H-M   'P 1'
#
loop_
_entity.id
_entity.type
_entity.pdbx_description
1 polymer ?
#
loop_
_entity_poly.entity_id
_entity_poly.type
_entity_poly.pdbx_seq_one_letter_code
_entity_poly.pdbx_strand_id
1 'polypeptide(L)'
;MILSGLCAASLAAAPMPAADAAAFRKDVDAIVQTIGTLHPNPFAHADRAAFMADAAMIEAQAPAQGLGCATAELMALVAELHDGHTYVLPINIPGEMGRFPIRFYAFADGLYVTAAAPEYANLVGKRVLAIGRLSAEETLAKAAAMQAANNPLAAREGTVWLSQAKIAEAIGAASAGVMSVTVTGGRGKPVTQLLKPFEAEINDAWNQ
;
A
#
# COMPACT_ATOMS: atom_id res chain seq x y z
N MET A 1 15.54 10.31 0.25
CA MET A 1 14.33 10.89 -0.40
C MET A 1 13.62 9.79 -1.18
N ILE A 2 12.97 8.86 -0.49
CA ILE A 2 12.26 7.72 -1.11
C ILE A 2 10.74 7.92 -1.03
N LEU A 3 10.24 8.75 -0.11
CA LEU A 3 8.80 8.85 0.17
C LEU A 3 8.01 9.84 -0.68
N SER A 4 8.63 10.87 -1.27
CA SER A 4 7.90 11.94 -2.00
C SER A 4 7.16 11.50 -3.29
N GLY A 5 7.20 10.22 -3.65
CA GLY A 5 6.51 9.64 -4.82
C GLY A 5 5.46 8.58 -4.50
N LEU A 6 5.31 8.16 -3.24
CA LEU A 6 4.37 7.08 -2.88
C LEU A 6 2.93 7.48 -3.17
N CYS A 7 2.57 8.70 -2.77
CA CYS A 7 1.24 9.27 -2.90
C CYS A 7 1.27 10.52 -3.82
N ALA A 8 1.70 10.35 -5.08
CA ALA A 8 1.70 11.46 -6.02
C ALA A 8 0.25 11.84 -6.42
N ALA A 9 -0.28 12.96 -5.90
CA ALA A 9 -1.57 13.58 -6.23
C ALA A 9 -2.65 12.59 -6.73
N SER A 10 -3.25 11.84 -5.81
CA SER A 10 -4.55 11.23 -6.07
C SER A 10 -5.59 12.36 -6.11
N LEU A 11 -6.28 12.54 -7.24
CA LEU A 11 -7.29 13.60 -7.41
C LEU A 11 -8.53 13.43 -6.50
N ALA A 12 -8.63 12.33 -5.75
CA ALA A 12 -9.86 11.92 -5.08
C ALA A 12 -9.81 11.95 -3.54
N ALA A 13 -8.63 12.14 -2.92
CA ALA A 13 -8.52 12.09 -1.47
C ALA A 13 -8.83 13.46 -0.83
N ALA A 14 -9.84 13.50 0.04
CA ALA A 14 -10.14 14.69 0.82
C ALA A 14 -9.08 14.90 1.90
N PRO A 15 -8.65 16.15 2.15
CA PRO A 15 -7.80 16.48 3.29
C PRO A 15 -8.43 16.04 4.60
N MET A 16 -7.60 15.64 5.55
CA MET A 16 -8.08 15.30 6.89
C MET A 16 -8.71 16.52 7.57
N PRO A 17 -9.78 16.35 8.37
CA PRO A 17 -10.23 17.36 9.30
C PRO A 17 -9.09 17.83 10.22
N ALA A 18 -9.09 19.11 10.62
CA ALA A 18 -7.99 19.68 11.39
C ALA A 18 -7.71 18.95 12.73
N ALA A 19 -8.76 18.43 13.38
CA ALA A 19 -8.61 17.64 14.59
C ALA A 19 -7.88 16.31 14.32
N ASP A 20 -8.27 15.61 13.25
CA ASP A 20 -7.66 14.33 12.85
C ASP A 20 -6.21 14.55 12.36
N ALA A 21 -5.96 15.65 11.65
CA ALA A 21 -4.60 16.05 11.27
C ALA A 21 -3.72 16.27 12.52
N ALA A 22 -4.23 16.92 13.56
CA ALA A 22 -3.48 17.12 14.80
C ALA A 22 -3.26 15.80 15.58
N ALA A 23 -4.22 14.88 15.53
CA ALA A 23 -4.05 13.54 16.09
C ALA A 23 -2.99 12.73 15.33
N PHE A 24 -3.06 12.73 14.00
CA PHE A 24 -2.09 12.06 13.13
C PHE A 24 -0.65 12.51 13.40
N ARG A 25 -0.41 13.81 13.56
CA ARG A 25 0.95 14.31 13.88
C ARG A 25 1.47 13.75 15.21
N LYS A 26 0.61 13.65 16.22
CA LYS A 26 0.97 13.00 17.49
C LYS A 26 1.23 11.51 17.31
N ASP A 27 0.52 10.84 16.41
CA ASP A 27 0.78 9.43 16.10
C ASP A 27 2.14 9.24 15.44
N VAL A 28 2.55 10.14 14.52
CA VAL A 28 3.90 10.14 13.92
C VAL A 28 4.96 10.30 15.02
N ASP A 29 4.81 11.30 15.90
CA ASP A 29 5.72 11.52 17.03
C ASP A 29 5.82 10.29 17.94
N ALA A 30 4.67 9.69 18.28
CA ALA A 30 4.60 8.50 19.12
C ALA A 30 5.32 7.32 18.46
N ILE A 31 5.10 7.07 17.17
CA ILE A 31 5.77 6.01 16.41
C ILE A 31 7.28 6.22 16.43
N VAL A 32 7.76 7.42 16.09
CA VAL A 32 9.20 7.75 16.06
C VAL A 32 9.83 7.58 17.45
N GLN A 33 9.16 8.07 18.51
CA GLN A 33 9.61 7.92 19.88
C GLN A 33 9.65 6.44 20.32
N THR A 34 8.60 5.68 20.02
CA THR A 34 8.50 4.26 20.37
C THR A 34 9.58 3.45 19.65
N ILE A 35 9.82 3.68 18.36
CA ILE A 35 10.91 3.04 17.61
C ILE A 35 12.25 3.38 18.26
N GLY A 36 12.49 4.65 18.58
CA GLY A 36 13.76 5.08 19.18
C GLY A 36 14.01 4.58 20.61
N THR A 37 12.99 4.15 21.34
CA THR A 37 13.08 3.77 22.76
C THR A 37 12.90 2.28 23.03
N LEU A 38 12.01 1.60 22.30
CA LEU A 38 11.65 0.20 22.56
C LEU A 38 12.26 -0.77 21.55
N HIS A 39 12.53 -0.34 20.32
CA HIS A 39 13.11 -1.23 19.33
C HIS A 39 14.56 -1.55 19.72
N PRO A 40 15.00 -2.84 19.74
CA PRO A 40 16.33 -3.21 20.22
C PRO A 40 17.48 -2.58 19.42
N ASN A 41 17.33 -2.46 18.09
CA ASN A 41 18.32 -1.83 17.21
C ASN A 41 17.67 -1.28 15.92
N PRO A 42 16.92 -0.16 15.99
CA PRO A 42 16.04 0.29 14.89
C PRO A 42 16.80 0.70 13.63
N PHE A 43 18.03 1.21 13.80
CA PHE A 43 18.83 1.75 12.70
C PHE A 43 19.98 0.80 12.31
N ALA A 44 19.82 -0.52 12.54
CA ALA A 44 20.81 -1.52 12.16
C ALA A 44 21.11 -1.52 10.65
N HIS A 45 20.08 -1.21 9.85
CA HIS A 45 20.11 -1.27 8.39
C HIS A 45 19.55 0.01 7.74
N ALA A 46 19.33 1.06 8.53
CA ALA A 46 18.68 2.30 8.10
C ALA A 46 19.48 3.53 8.53
N ASP A 47 19.41 4.60 7.75
CA ASP A 47 19.98 5.90 8.14
C ASP A 47 19.01 6.64 9.06
N ARG A 48 19.43 6.87 10.31
CA ARG A 48 18.62 7.55 11.32
C ARG A 48 18.27 8.99 10.92
N ALA A 49 19.18 9.73 10.29
CA ALA A 49 18.91 11.11 9.90
C ALA A 49 17.91 11.17 8.74
N ALA A 50 18.03 10.25 7.78
CA ALA A 50 17.07 10.11 6.68
C ALA A 50 15.67 9.76 7.23
N PHE A 51 15.56 8.74 8.07
CA PHE A 51 14.29 8.32 8.70
C PHE A 51 13.61 9.48 9.44
N MET A 52 14.36 10.26 10.21
CA MET A 52 13.82 11.40 10.96
C MET A 52 13.36 12.54 10.03
N ALA A 53 14.09 12.78 8.94
CA ALA A 53 13.71 13.79 7.95
C ALA A 53 12.44 13.37 7.19
N ASP A 54 12.36 12.08 6.84
CA ASP A 54 11.20 11.50 6.15
C ASP A 54 9.96 11.48 7.08
N ALA A 55 10.12 11.20 8.37
CA ALA A 55 9.04 11.32 9.37
C ALA A 55 8.50 12.76 9.47
N ALA A 56 9.38 13.76 9.57
CA ALA A 56 8.98 15.17 9.62
C ALA A 56 8.27 15.63 8.34
N MET A 57 8.66 15.09 7.18
CA MET A 57 7.99 15.35 5.91
C MET A 57 6.56 14.80 5.91
N ILE A 58 6.38 13.56 6.36
CA ILE A 58 5.07 12.90 6.47
C ILE A 58 4.15 13.67 7.41
N GLU A 59 4.65 14.04 8.60
CA GLU A 59 3.92 14.85 9.59
C GLU A 59 3.37 16.16 8.98
N ALA A 60 4.18 16.80 8.14
CA ALA A 60 3.83 18.07 7.51
C ALA A 60 2.85 17.92 6.34
N GLN A 61 3.00 16.89 5.50
CA GLN A 61 2.35 16.81 4.19
C GLN A 61 1.16 15.85 4.13
N ALA A 62 1.25 14.69 4.78
CA ALA A 62 0.28 13.62 4.65
C ALA A 62 -1.17 14.01 5.02
N PRO A 63 -1.42 14.87 6.04
CA PRO A 63 -2.79 15.31 6.36
C PRO A 63 -3.52 15.98 5.20
N ALA A 64 -2.80 16.70 4.33
CA ALA A 64 -3.39 17.35 3.16
C ALA A 64 -3.74 16.35 2.04
N GLN A 65 -3.13 15.16 2.07
CA GLN A 65 -3.31 14.11 1.07
C GLN A 65 -4.37 13.07 1.46
N GLY A 66 -4.92 13.17 2.67
CA GLY A 66 -5.98 12.30 3.18
C GLY A 66 -5.47 11.03 3.88
N LEU A 67 -6.38 10.34 4.57
CA LEU A 67 -6.07 9.24 5.49
C LEU A 67 -5.36 8.05 4.81
N GLY A 68 -5.80 7.64 3.61
CA GLY A 68 -5.18 6.53 2.89
C GLY A 68 -3.71 6.80 2.54
N CYS A 69 -3.39 8.02 2.08
CA CYS A 69 -2.02 8.44 1.78
C CYS A 69 -1.17 8.46 3.04
N ALA A 70 -1.70 9.02 4.12
CA ALA A 70 -1.00 9.07 5.40
C ALA A 70 -0.71 7.69 5.99
N THR A 71 -1.65 6.74 5.87
CA THR A 71 -1.39 5.35 6.26
C THR A 71 -0.32 4.71 5.39
N ALA A 72 -0.39 4.87 4.06
CA ALA A 72 0.61 4.31 3.13
C ALA A 72 2.01 4.87 3.40
N GLU A 73 2.13 6.18 3.64
CA GLU A 73 3.39 6.84 3.96
C GLU A 73 3.95 6.39 5.31
N LEU A 74 3.12 6.20 6.34
CA LEU A 74 3.54 5.61 7.62
C LEU A 74 4.03 4.17 7.46
N MET A 75 3.35 3.34 6.67
CA MET A 75 3.79 1.98 6.37
C MET A 75 5.17 1.99 5.71
N ALA A 76 5.38 2.88 4.74
CA ALA A 76 6.65 3.02 4.05
C ALA A 76 7.76 3.57 4.96
N LEU A 77 7.49 4.56 5.81
CA LEU A 77 8.44 5.08 6.79
C LEU A 77 8.98 3.96 7.68
N VAL A 78 8.09 3.14 8.25
CA VAL A 78 8.51 2.05 9.14
C VAL A 78 9.25 0.94 8.37
N ALA A 79 8.89 0.71 7.09
CA ALA A 79 9.60 -0.25 6.23
C ALA A 79 11.06 0.16 5.94
N GLU A 80 11.42 1.45 6.05
CA GLU A 80 12.81 1.91 5.90
C GLU A 80 13.76 1.31 6.94
N LEU A 81 13.24 0.83 8.08
CA LEU A 81 14.04 0.13 9.09
C LEU A 81 14.59 -1.21 8.58
N HIS A 82 14.06 -1.73 7.46
CA HIS A 82 14.40 -3.03 6.89
C HIS A 82 14.25 -4.19 7.88
N ASP A 83 13.22 -4.11 8.73
CA ASP A 83 12.83 -5.14 9.68
C ASP A 83 11.43 -5.67 9.33
N GLY A 84 11.30 -6.98 9.17
CA GLY A 84 10.02 -7.65 8.88
C GLY A 84 9.07 -7.74 10.07
N HIS A 85 9.51 -7.42 11.29
CA HIS A 85 8.70 -7.50 12.51
C HIS A 85 8.26 -6.13 13.05
N THR A 86 8.69 -5.05 12.41
CA THR A 86 8.30 -3.69 12.76
C THR A 86 7.47 -3.14 11.60
N TYR A 87 6.15 -3.02 11.80
CA TYR A 87 5.23 -2.62 10.73
C TYR A 87 4.02 -1.85 11.26
N VAL A 88 3.45 -1.01 10.39
CA VAL A 88 2.13 -0.40 10.59
C VAL A 88 1.12 -1.24 9.85
N LEU A 89 0.07 -1.69 10.55
CA LEU A 89 -1.06 -2.35 9.91
C LEU A 89 -2.09 -1.30 9.49
N PRO A 90 -2.62 -1.36 8.26
CA PRO A 90 -3.76 -0.53 7.86
C PRO A 90 -5.09 -1.09 8.43
N ILE A 91 -5.08 -1.49 9.70
CA ILE A 91 -6.27 -1.92 10.44
C ILE A 91 -6.89 -0.68 11.09
N ASN A 92 -8.21 -0.52 10.99
CA ASN A 92 -8.97 0.61 11.57
C ASN A 92 -8.89 1.94 10.83
N ILE A 93 -8.80 1.96 9.49
CA ILE A 93 -9.23 3.14 8.72
C ILE A 93 -10.76 3.19 8.81
N PRO A 94 -11.39 4.16 9.53
CA PRO A 94 -12.84 4.18 9.71
C PRO A 94 -13.53 4.52 8.38
N GLY A 95 -14.60 3.79 8.07
CA GLY A 95 -15.34 3.90 6.81
C GLY A 95 -14.76 2.98 5.73
N GLU A 96 -15.56 1.97 5.37
CA GLU A 96 -15.38 1.13 4.18
C GLU A 96 -13.93 0.62 3.99
N MET A 97 -13.52 -0.37 4.80
CA MET A 97 -12.42 -1.27 4.45
C MET A 97 -12.85 -2.16 3.28
N GLY A 98 -13.15 -1.51 2.16
CA GLY A 98 -13.43 -2.16 0.90
C GLY A 98 -12.20 -2.96 0.48
N ARG A 99 -12.38 -4.23 0.18
CA ARG A 99 -11.34 -5.05 -0.42
C ARG A 99 -11.70 -5.31 -1.86
N PHE A 100 -10.77 -5.12 -2.78
CA PHE A 100 -10.96 -5.61 -4.15
C PHE A 100 -10.92 -7.14 -4.13
N PRO A 101 -11.87 -7.82 -4.78
CA PRO A 101 -11.97 -9.28 -4.79
C PRO A 101 -10.96 -9.92 -5.76
N ILE A 102 -9.68 -9.59 -5.56
CA ILE A 102 -8.55 -10.01 -6.37
C ILE A 102 -7.30 -10.11 -5.50
N ARG A 103 -6.47 -11.11 -5.78
CA ARG A 103 -5.16 -11.30 -5.18
C ARG A 103 -4.08 -11.27 -6.25
N PHE A 104 -3.03 -10.53 -5.96
CA PHE A 104 -1.86 -10.43 -6.82
C PHE A 104 -0.64 -11.08 -6.14
N TYR A 105 0.29 -11.56 -6.96
CA TYR A 105 1.58 -12.04 -6.48
C TYR A 105 2.70 -11.66 -7.43
N ALA A 106 3.86 -11.30 -6.87
CA ALA A 106 5.06 -10.97 -7.61
C ALA A 106 5.92 -12.23 -7.84
N PHE A 107 5.96 -12.70 -9.08
CA PHE A 107 6.87 -13.74 -9.52
C PHE A 107 8.15 -13.13 -10.11
N ALA A 108 9.15 -13.98 -10.39
CA ALA A 108 10.43 -13.52 -10.94
C ALA A 108 10.30 -12.83 -12.30
N ASP A 109 9.25 -13.12 -13.05
CA ASP A 109 8.97 -12.61 -14.39
C ASP A 109 7.83 -11.58 -14.43
N GLY A 110 7.26 -11.20 -13.28
CA GLY A 110 6.32 -10.07 -13.18
C GLY A 110 5.20 -10.27 -12.17
N LEU A 111 4.21 -9.36 -12.23
CA LEU A 111 3.01 -9.38 -11.40
C LEU A 111 1.91 -10.22 -12.06
N TYR A 112 1.28 -11.10 -11.29
CA TYR A 112 0.22 -11.98 -11.77
C TYR A 112 -1.00 -11.96 -10.84
N VAL A 113 -2.16 -12.28 -11.40
CA VAL A 113 -3.39 -12.53 -10.62
C VAL A 113 -3.39 -13.99 -10.16
N THR A 114 -3.44 -14.22 -8.85
CA THR A 114 -3.39 -15.58 -8.25
C THR A 114 -4.71 -16.05 -7.69
N ALA A 115 -5.64 -15.13 -7.40
CA ALA A 115 -7.02 -15.45 -7.05
C ALA A 115 -7.92 -14.26 -7.40
N ALA A 116 -9.19 -14.52 -7.64
CA ALA A 116 -10.22 -13.50 -7.81
C ALA A 116 -11.59 -14.12 -7.49
N ALA A 117 -12.58 -13.30 -7.13
CA ALA A 117 -13.94 -13.78 -6.95
C ALA A 117 -14.52 -14.37 -8.26
N PRO A 118 -15.57 -15.22 -8.19
CA PRO A 118 -16.08 -15.96 -9.35
C PRO A 118 -16.39 -15.11 -10.58
N GLU A 119 -16.90 -13.89 -10.41
CA GLU A 119 -17.21 -12.94 -11.48
C GLU A 119 -15.96 -12.41 -12.22
N TYR A 120 -14.78 -12.52 -11.61
CA TYR A 120 -13.47 -12.13 -12.16
C TYR A 120 -12.54 -13.33 -12.37
N ALA A 121 -13.06 -14.56 -12.32
CA ALA A 121 -12.26 -15.79 -12.44
C ALA A 121 -11.44 -15.85 -13.75
N ASN A 122 -11.92 -15.17 -14.81
CA ASN A 122 -11.21 -15.05 -16.09
C ASN A 122 -9.89 -14.27 -16.01
N LEU A 123 -9.58 -13.60 -14.89
CA LEU A 123 -8.31 -12.90 -14.66
C LEU A 123 -7.22 -13.81 -14.08
N VAL A 124 -7.60 -14.87 -13.38
CA VAL A 124 -6.67 -15.74 -12.65
C VAL A 124 -5.66 -16.37 -13.62
N GLY A 125 -4.38 -16.35 -13.23
CA GLY A 125 -3.26 -16.87 -14.00
C GLY A 125 -2.74 -15.93 -15.09
N LYS A 126 -3.38 -14.77 -15.31
CA LYS A 126 -2.91 -13.78 -16.30
C LYS A 126 -1.84 -12.86 -15.71
N ARG A 127 -0.92 -12.42 -16.57
CA ARG A 127 0.11 -11.43 -16.24
C ARG A 127 -0.52 -10.04 -16.22
N VAL A 128 -0.26 -9.29 -15.16
CA VAL A 128 -0.68 -7.90 -15.01
C VAL A 128 0.29 -7.00 -15.78
N LEU A 129 -0.27 -6.08 -16.55
CA LEU A 129 0.46 -5.04 -17.27
C LEU A 129 0.32 -3.68 -16.59
N ALA A 130 -0.86 -3.38 -16.03
CA ALA A 130 -1.14 -2.13 -15.33
C ALA A 130 -2.29 -2.30 -14.31
N ILE A 131 -2.24 -1.51 -13.24
CA ILE A 131 -3.32 -1.38 -12.24
C ILE A 131 -3.58 0.11 -12.02
N GLY A 132 -4.83 0.55 -12.21
CA GLY A 132 -5.17 1.96 -12.19
C GLY A 132 -4.35 2.73 -13.22
N ARG A 133 -3.65 3.78 -12.77
CA ARG A 133 -2.72 4.56 -13.61
C ARG A 133 -1.28 4.04 -13.59
N LEU A 134 -0.98 2.99 -12.83
CA LEU A 134 0.36 2.48 -12.61
C LEU A 134 0.66 1.33 -13.57
N SER A 135 1.88 1.29 -14.10
CA SER A 135 2.41 0.06 -14.68
C SER A 135 2.55 -1.02 -13.60
N ALA A 136 2.67 -2.28 -14.03
CA ALA A 136 2.94 -3.39 -13.11
C ALA A 136 4.26 -3.20 -12.33
N GLU A 137 5.28 -2.62 -12.95
CA GLU A 137 6.57 -2.33 -12.30
C GLU A 137 6.44 -1.25 -11.23
N GLU A 138 5.78 -0.12 -11.53
CA GLU A 138 5.53 0.92 -10.54
C GLU A 138 4.67 0.41 -9.39
N THR A 139 3.67 -0.42 -9.69
CA THR A 139 2.83 -1.06 -8.68
C THR A 139 3.65 -1.92 -7.74
N LEU A 140 4.54 -2.77 -8.28
CA LEU A 140 5.44 -3.61 -7.49
C LEU A 140 6.39 -2.77 -6.62
N ALA A 141 6.98 -1.72 -7.19
CA ALA A 141 7.89 -0.84 -6.46
C ALA A 141 7.19 -0.17 -5.27
N LYS A 142 5.96 0.35 -5.47
CA LYS A 142 5.18 0.96 -4.40
C LYS A 142 4.72 -0.04 -3.35
N ALA A 143 4.28 -1.22 -3.77
CA ALA A 143 3.88 -2.30 -2.86
C ALA A 143 5.05 -2.75 -1.97
N ALA A 144 6.24 -2.93 -2.56
CA ALA A 144 7.45 -3.29 -1.85
C ALA A 144 7.91 -2.20 -0.88
N ALA A 145 7.78 -0.92 -1.26
CA ALA A 145 8.14 0.21 -0.40
C ALA A 145 7.31 0.29 0.89
N MET A 146 6.06 -0.19 0.87
CA MET A 146 5.18 -0.23 2.05
C MET A 146 5.34 -1.52 2.88
N GLN A 147 6.09 -2.51 2.38
CA GLN A 147 6.21 -3.81 3.03
C GLN A 147 7.39 -3.82 3.99
N ALA A 148 7.10 -3.97 5.28
CA ALA A 148 8.10 -4.34 6.26
C ALA A 148 8.77 -5.66 5.86
N ALA A 149 10.05 -5.59 5.54
CA ALA A 149 10.81 -6.70 4.99
C ALA A 149 12.28 -6.57 5.34
N ASN A 150 12.89 -7.70 5.67
CA ASN A 150 14.34 -7.81 5.90
C ASN A 150 15.09 -8.39 4.70
N ASN A 151 14.40 -8.73 3.61
CA ASN A 151 15.00 -9.26 2.38
C ASN A 151 14.07 -9.09 1.16
N PRO A 152 14.59 -9.23 -0.07
CA PRO A 152 13.80 -9.05 -1.30
C PRO A 152 12.64 -10.03 -1.50
N LEU A 153 12.71 -11.24 -0.93
CA LEU A 153 11.61 -12.20 -1.01
C LEU A 153 10.43 -11.73 -0.14
N ALA A 154 10.71 -11.31 1.10
CA ALA A 154 9.69 -10.78 2.01
C ALA A 154 9.03 -9.50 1.45
N ALA A 155 9.79 -8.65 0.73
CA ALA A 155 9.23 -7.45 0.09
C ALA A 155 8.13 -7.77 -0.95
N ARG A 156 8.13 -8.99 -1.53
CA ARG A 156 7.10 -9.41 -2.50
C ARG A 156 5.73 -9.60 -1.85
N GLU A 157 5.67 -9.89 -0.55
CA GLU A 157 4.42 -10.02 0.18
C GLU A 157 3.63 -8.70 0.23
N GLY A 158 4.28 -7.57 -0.08
CA GLY A 158 3.63 -6.27 -0.21
C GLY A 158 2.49 -6.23 -1.24
N THR A 159 2.41 -7.18 -2.17
CA THR A 159 1.27 -7.27 -3.10
C THR A 159 -0.07 -7.52 -2.41
N VAL A 160 -0.07 -7.98 -1.15
CA VAL A 160 -1.29 -8.14 -0.35
C VAL A 160 -2.02 -6.79 -0.15
N TRP A 161 -1.26 -5.70 -0.02
CA TRP A 161 -1.80 -4.36 0.22
C TRP A 161 -2.56 -3.79 -0.97
N LEU A 162 -2.28 -4.28 -2.19
CA LEU A 162 -2.95 -3.84 -3.42
C LEU A 162 -4.44 -4.16 -3.42
N SER A 163 -4.87 -5.17 -2.66
CA SER A 163 -6.29 -5.51 -2.54
C SER A 163 -7.06 -4.56 -1.60
N GLN A 164 -6.37 -3.81 -0.74
CA GLN A 164 -7.00 -2.88 0.20
C GLN A 164 -7.39 -1.60 -0.53
N ALA A 165 -8.69 -1.27 -0.61
CA ALA A 165 -9.16 -0.20 -1.50
C ALA A 165 -8.53 1.16 -1.19
N LYS A 166 -8.44 1.54 0.09
CA LYS A 166 -7.84 2.83 0.49
C LYS A 166 -6.35 2.91 0.20
N ILE A 167 -5.60 1.82 0.35
CA ILE A 167 -4.18 1.77 -0.02
C ILE A 167 -4.03 1.82 -1.54
N ALA A 168 -4.84 1.05 -2.27
CA ALA A 168 -4.85 1.08 -3.73
C ALA A 168 -5.17 2.48 -4.27
N GLU A 169 -6.14 3.19 -3.70
CA GLU A 169 -6.47 4.58 -4.04
C GLU A 169 -5.32 5.54 -3.73
N ALA A 170 -4.68 5.39 -2.57
CA ALA A 170 -3.57 6.24 -2.14
C ALA A 170 -2.38 6.17 -3.11
N ILE A 171 -2.01 4.97 -3.54
CA ILE A 171 -0.87 4.77 -4.44
C ILE A 171 -1.22 5.04 -5.92
N GLY A 172 -2.52 5.12 -6.25
CA GLY A 172 -3.04 5.34 -7.60
C GLY A 172 -3.39 4.06 -8.39
N ALA A 173 -3.44 2.91 -7.72
CA ALA A 173 -3.92 1.66 -8.29
C ALA A 173 -5.46 1.61 -8.42
N ALA A 174 -6.18 2.46 -7.70
CA ALA A 174 -7.62 2.63 -7.80
C ALA A 174 -8.02 4.11 -7.77
N SER A 175 -9.24 4.42 -8.20
CA SER A 175 -9.82 5.76 -8.11
C SER A 175 -11.33 5.66 -7.99
N ALA A 176 -11.92 6.47 -7.09
CA ALA A 176 -13.36 6.54 -6.86
C ALA A 176 -14.01 5.16 -6.63
N GLY A 177 -13.39 4.32 -5.80
CA GLY A 177 -13.88 2.98 -5.48
C GLY A 177 -13.80 1.98 -6.65
N VAL A 178 -13.01 2.26 -7.69
CA VAL A 178 -12.86 1.36 -8.84
C VAL A 178 -11.38 1.10 -9.11
N MET A 179 -11.03 -0.18 -9.29
CA MET A 179 -9.71 -0.61 -9.75
C MET A 179 -9.81 -1.11 -11.18
N SER A 180 -9.03 -0.53 -12.10
CA SER A 180 -8.86 -1.06 -13.45
C SER A 180 -7.62 -1.95 -13.50
N VAL A 181 -7.78 -3.21 -13.88
CA VAL A 181 -6.66 -4.17 -14.01
C VAL A 181 -6.52 -4.55 -15.47
N THR A 182 -5.37 -4.24 -16.06
CA THR A 182 -5.04 -4.64 -17.44
C THR A 182 -4.13 -5.85 -17.40
N VAL A 183 -4.55 -6.94 -18.05
CA VAL A 183 -3.86 -8.23 -18.04
C VAL A 183 -3.64 -8.78 -19.45
N THR A 184 -2.69 -9.70 -19.59
CA THR A 184 -2.50 -10.51 -20.81
C THR A 184 -2.29 -11.99 -20.48
N GLY A 185 -2.84 -12.87 -21.34
CA GLY A 185 -2.56 -14.30 -21.34
C GLY A 185 -1.58 -14.64 -22.47
N GLY A 186 -0.27 -14.55 -22.21
CA GLY A 186 0.76 -14.85 -23.20
C GLY A 186 0.72 -13.90 -24.42
N ARG A 187 0.60 -14.46 -25.63
CA ARG A 187 0.55 -13.70 -26.91
C ARG A 187 -0.84 -13.09 -27.23
N GLY A 188 -1.80 -13.18 -26.31
CA GLY A 188 -3.12 -12.57 -26.47
C GLY A 188 -3.08 -11.04 -26.44
N LYS A 189 -4.16 -10.41 -26.93
CA LYS A 189 -4.36 -8.97 -26.75
C LYS A 189 -4.60 -8.66 -25.26
N PRO A 190 -4.06 -7.55 -24.74
CA PRO A 190 -4.40 -7.08 -23.40
C PRO A 190 -5.91 -6.90 -23.21
N VAL A 191 -6.40 -7.25 -22.03
CA VAL A 191 -7.79 -7.03 -21.60
C VAL A 191 -7.78 -6.23 -20.32
N THR A 192 -8.66 -5.23 -20.23
CA THR A 192 -8.86 -4.42 -19.02
C THR A 192 -10.18 -4.79 -18.37
N GLN A 193 -10.14 -5.10 -17.07
CA GLN A 193 -11.31 -5.38 -16.25
C GLN A 193 -11.45 -4.31 -15.17
N LEU A 194 -12.67 -3.86 -14.92
CA LEU A 194 -13.00 -2.97 -13.80
C LEU A 194 -13.50 -3.81 -12.63
N LEU A 195 -12.96 -3.54 -11.45
CA LEU A 195 -13.32 -4.21 -10.20
C LEU A 195 -13.88 -3.16 -9.24
N LYS A 196 -14.87 -3.57 -8.47
CA LYS A 196 -15.41 -2.81 -7.33
C LYS A 196 -15.03 -3.52 -6.03
N PRO A 197 -14.77 -2.80 -4.94
CA PRO A 197 -14.52 -3.42 -3.66
C PRO A 197 -15.81 -4.02 -3.09
N PHE A 198 -15.65 -5.03 -2.25
CA PHE A 198 -16.68 -5.51 -1.33
C PHE A 198 -16.34 -5.06 0.09
N GLU A 199 -17.34 -4.90 0.96
CA GLU A 199 -17.10 -4.68 2.38
C GLU A 199 -16.49 -5.95 2.98
N ALA A 200 -15.25 -5.87 3.46
CA ALA A 200 -14.60 -6.99 4.13
C ALA A 200 -14.77 -6.84 5.64
N GLU A 201 -15.30 -7.88 6.31
CA GLU A 201 -15.15 -7.98 7.76
C GLU A 201 -13.71 -8.39 8.10
N ILE A 202 -13.20 -7.96 9.27
CA ILE A 202 -11.83 -8.26 9.72
C ILE A 202 -11.52 -9.77 9.71
N ASN A 203 -12.54 -10.62 9.83
CA ASN A 203 -12.42 -12.08 9.85
C ASN A 203 -12.36 -12.75 8.46
N ASP A 204 -12.68 -12.03 7.39
CA ASP A 204 -12.65 -12.56 6.02
C ASP A 204 -11.24 -12.59 5.39
N ALA A 205 -10.24 -12.06 6.12
CA ALA A 205 -8.92 -11.77 5.57
C ALA A 205 -8.14 -13.00 5.05
N TRP A 206 -8.54 -14.23 5.42
CA TRP A 206 -7.72 -15.44 5.21
C TRP A 206 -8.42 -16.64 4.54
N ASN A 207 -9.73 -16.65 4.32
CA ASN A 207 -10.48 -17.88 4.00
C ASN A 207 -11.43 -17.84 2.79
N GLN A 208 -11.26 -16.94 1.82
CA GLN A 208 -12.03 -16.99 0.56
C GLN A 208 -11.12 -16.97 -0.67
#